data_AF-A0A7Y4SAH2-F1
#
_entry.id   AF-A0A7Y4SAH2-F1
#
_cell.length_a   1.000
_cell.length_b   1.000
_cell.length_c   1.000
_cell.angle_alpha   90.00
_cell.angle_beta   90.00
_cell.angle_gamma   90.00
#
_symmetry.space_group_name_H-M   'P 1'
#
loop_
_entity.id
_entity.type
_entity.pdbx_description
1 polymer ?
#
loop_
_entity_poly.entity_id
_entity_poly.type
_entity_poly.pdbx_seq_one_letter_code
_entity_poly.pdbx_strand_id
1 'polypeptide(L)'
;LEELTKIDFNSLPLNQAIKVVKGDGSRKLVVFSDVDFPFCKRLERNEITQLDNVTVYTFLYPIEQLHPDAANKSKLIWCAKDRVKAWDDWIMRDILPKSSGTCDVPLEKVGELAKKIGVSSTPTLFFADGRRMLGAQPYKEIERALMAAKK
;
A
#
# COMPACT_ATOMS: atom_id res chain seq x y z
N LEU A 1 -22.50 7.70 3.75
CA LEU A 1 -21.19 8.18 4.22
C LEU A 1 -20.06 7.70 3.30
N GLU A 2 -19.99 6.41 2.95
CA GLU A 2 -18.95 5.85 2.04
C GLU A 2 -18.94 6.48 0.64
N GLU A 3 -20.11 6.81 0.07
CA GLU A 3 -20.20 7.48 -1.23
C GLU A 3 -19.57 8.89 -1.22
N LEU A 4 -19.60 9.59 -0.08
CA LEU A 4 -19.07 10.95 0.05
C LEU A 4 -17.55 10.99 0.18
N THR A 5 -16.91 9.85 0.47
CA THR A 5 -15.45 9.74 0.66
C THR A 5 -14.77 9.02 -0.50
N LYS A 6 -15.49 8.76 -1.60
CA LYS A 6 -14.89 8.20 -2.81
C LYS A 6 -13.83 9.13 -3.39
N ILE A 7 -12.84 8.53 -4.04
CA ILE A 7 -11.80 9.23 -4.79
C ILE A 7 -11.88 8.88 -6.27
N ASP A 8 -11.32 9.71 -7.14
CA ASP A 8 -11.04 9.28 -8.50
C ASP A 8 -9.80 8.37 -8.51
N PHE A 9 -10.01 7.06 -8.57
CA PHE A 9 -8.92 6.07 -8.60
C PHE A 9 -7.97 6.30 -9.79
N ASN A 10 -8.48 6.78 -10.94
CA ASN A 10 -7.66 6.97 -12.13
C ASN A 10 -6.71 8.17 -12.02
N SER A 11 -6.98 9.09 -11.08
CA SER A 11 -6.10 10.22 -10.77
C SER A 11 -4.88 9.85 -9.92
N LEU A 12 -4.82 8.63 -9.38
CA LEU A 12 -3.73 8.20 -8.51
C LEU A 12 -2.42 8.01 -9.29
N PRO A 13 -1.29 8.56 -8.81
CA PRO A 13 0.02 8.38 -9.45
C PRO A 13 0.60 7.00 -9.12
N LEU A 14 0.06 5.95 -9.76
CA LEU A 14 0.41 4.55 -9.46
C LEU A 14 1.90 4.20 -9.67
N ASN A 15 2.66 5.05 -10.38
CA ASN A 15 4.11 4.93 -10.51
C ASN A 15 4.88 5.28 -9.22
N GLN A 16 4.22 5.89 -8.23
CA GLN A 16 4.78 6.18 -6.90
C GLN A 16 4.49 5.06 -5.88
N ALA A 17 4.01 3.91 -6.35
CA ALA A 17 3.70 2.75 -5.53
C ALA A 17 4.59 1.55 -5.87
N ILE A 18 4.76 0.65 -4.90
CA ILE A 18 5.28 -0.70 -5.14
C ILE A 18 4.16 -1.51 -5.79
N LYS A 19 4.37 -1.96 -7.03
CA LYS A 19 3.39 -2.73 -7.80
C LYS A 19 3.67 -4.22 -7.66
N VAL A 20 2.72 -4.97 -7.11
CA VAL A 20 2.72 -6.43 -7.05
C VAL A 20 1.55 -6.97 -7.87
N VAL A 21 1.83 -7.86 -8.81
CA VAL A 21 0.80 -8.53 -9.62
C VAL A 21 0.63 -9.95 -9.12
N LYS A 22 -0.62 -10.34 -8.85
CA LYS A 22 -1.01 -11.69 -8.41
C LYS A 22 -2.01 -12.27 -9.39
N GLY A 23 -1.81 -13.54 -9.77
CA GLY A 23 -2.60 -14.19 -10.82
C GLY A 23 -2.56 -13.39 -12.13
N ASP A 24 -3.73 -13.14 -12.71
CA ASP A 24 -3.88 -12.35 -13.94
C ASP A 24 -3.79 -10.82 -13.74
N GLY A 25 -3.79 -10.33 -12.49
CA GLY A 25 -3.72 -8.91 -12.16
C GLY A 25 -4.94 -8.07 -12.59
N SER A 26 -6.06 -8.69 -12.95
CA SER A 26 -7.23 -8.04 -13.57
C SER A 26 -7.91 -7.00 -12.69
N ARG A 27 -7.84 -7.16 -11.37
CA ARG A 27 -8.43 -6.23 -10.38
C ARG A 27 -7.36 -5.29 -9.83
N LYS A 28 -7.73 -4.10 -9.36
CA LYS A 28 -6.78 -3.13 -8.82
C LYS A 28 -7.10 -2.80 -7.37
N LEU A 29 -6.07 -2.79 -6.54
CA LEU A 29 -6.12 -2.39 -5.15
C LEU A 29 -4.99 -1.41 -4.87
N VAL A 30 -5.29 -0.30 -4.21
CA VAL A 30 -4.29 0.63 -3.70
C VAL A 30 -4.25 0.52 -2.18
N VAL A 31 -3.05 0.50 -1.61
CA VAL A 31 -2.85 0.44 -0.15
C VAL A 31 -1.87 1.54 0.26
N PHE A 32 -2.29 2.46 1.12
CA PHE A 32 -1.39 3.35 1.85
C PHE A 32 -0.91 2.60 3.09
N SER A 33 0.40 2.38 3.20
CA SER A 33 0.98 1.49 4.19
C SER A 33 2.18 2.13 4.87
N ASP A 34 2.19 2.10 6.19
CA ASP A 34 3.37 2.39 7.01
C ASP A 34 4.15 1.09 7.24
N VAL A 35 5.44 1.09 6.89
CA VAL A 35 6.34 -0.08 6.97
C VAL A 35 6.52 -0.62 8.39
N ASP A 36 6.36 0.21 9.42
CA ASP A 36 6.57 -0.17 10.82
C ASP A 36 5.27 -0.42 11.58
N PHE A 37 4.10 -0.08 11.00
CA PHE A 37 2.84 -0.27 11.69
C PHE A 37 2.41 -1.76 11.70
N PRO A 38 2.21 -2.39 12.88
CA PRO A 38 1.91 -3.83 12.95
C PRO A 38 0.65 -4.26 12.19
N PHE A 39 -0.36 -3.39 12.09
CA PHE A 39 -1.57 -3.66 11.33
C PHE A 39 -1.33 -3.70 9.82
N CYS A 40 -0.39 -2.91 9.30
CA CYS A 40 0.02 -2.99 7.88
C CYS A 40 0.69 -4.34 7.59
N LYS A 41 1.61 -4.78 8.46
CA LYS A 41 2.23 -6.10 8.34
C LYS A 41 1.20 -7.21 8.42
N ARG A 42 0.24 -7.13 9.36
CA ARG A 42 -0.84 -8.11 9.47
C ARG A 42 -1.71 -8.15 8.21
N LEU A 43 -2.13 -6.99 7.71
CA LEU A 43 -2.93 -6.90 6.48
C LEU A 43 -2.22 -7.62 5.33
N GLU A 44 -0.94 -7.31 5.11
CA GLU A 44 -0.20 -7.91 4.01
C GLU A 44 -0.03 -9.43 4.22
N ARG A 45 0.49 -9.84 5.39
CA ARG A 45 0.79 -11.25 5.73
C ARG A 45 -0.43 -12.15 5.68
N ASN A 46 -1.56 -11.67 6.19
CA ASN A 46 -2.72 -12.52 6.44
C ASN A 46 -3.82 -12.33 5.42
N GLU A 47 -3.99 -11.15 4.83
CA GLU A 47 -5.18 -10.84 4.02
C GLU A 47 -4.81 -10.65 2.55
N ILE A 48 -3.80 -9.83 2.24
CA ILE A 48 -3.37 -9.57 0.85
C ILE A 48 -2.72 -10.82 0.24
N THR A 49 -2.02 -11.64 1.02
CA THR A 49 -1.46 -12.93 0.60
C THR A 49 -2.53 -13.90 0.08
N GLN A 50 -3.76 -13.85 0.62
CA GLN A 50 -4.87 -14.71 0.21
C GLN A 50 -5.53 -14.27 -1.10
N LEU A 51 -5.38 -13.00 -1.50
CA LEU A 51 -5.95 -12.49 -2.75
C LEU A 51 -5.24 -13.09 -3.98
N ASP A 52 -6.00 -13.31 -5.04
CA ASP A 52 -5.49 -13.69 -6.37
C ASP A 52 -6.09 -12.78 -7.46
N ASN A 53 -5.59 -12.80 -8.70
CA ASN A 53 -6.14 -12.02 -9.82
C ASN A 53 -6.29 -10.53 -9.49
N VAL A 54 -5.25 -9.96 -8.89
CA VAL A 54 -5.22 -8.57 -8.40
C VAL A 54 -3.83 -7.95 -8.58
N THR A 55 -3.81 -6.71 -9.01
CA THR A 55 -2.63 -5.84 -8.94
C THR A 55 -2.75 -4.95 -7.71
N VAL A 56 -1.82 -5.11 -6.78
CA VAL A 56 -1.72 -4.30 -5.55
C VAL A 56 -0.68 -3.20 -5.76
N TYR A 57 -1.07 -1.97 -5.49
CA TYR A 57 -0.22 -0.78 -5.53
C TYR A 57 -0.04 -0.26 -4.10
N THR A 58 1.11 -0.52 -3.51
CA THR A 58 1.42 -0.11 -2.14
C THR A 58 2.18 1.22 -2.15
N PHE A 59 1.52 2.27 -1.68
CA PHE A 59 2.12 3.57 -1.41
C PHE A 59 2.75 3.55 -0.01
N LEU A 60 4.07 3.74 0.07
CA LEU A 60 4.76 3.85 1.35
C LEU A 60 4.44 5.20 1.98
N TYR A 61 3.72 5.18 3.10
CA TYR A 61 3.25 6.35 3.82
C TYR A 61 3.69 6.25 5.30
N PRO A 62 4.95 6.59 5.60
CA PRO A 62 5.49 6.51 6.96
C PRO A 62 4.86 7.58 7.86
N ILE A 63 4.30 7.17 9.00
CA ILE A 63 3.77 8.06 10.03
C ILE A 63 4.88 8.30 11.05
N GLU A 64 5.85 9.14 10.70
CA GLU A 64 7.08 9.36 11.48
C GLU A 64 6.84 9.79 12.94
N GLN A 65 5.71 10.45 13.20
CA GLN A 65 5.29 10.85 14.55
C GLN A 65 5.01 9.65 15.48
N LEU A 66 4.65 8.50 14.91
CA LEU A 66 4.42 7.24 15.62
C LEU A 66 5.57 6.24 15.41
N HIS A 67 6.18 6.25 14.23
CA HIS A 67 7.25 5.33 13.84
C HIS A 67 8.45 6.10 13.27
N PRO A 68 9.38 6.60 14.12
CA PRO A 68 10.44 7.51 13.70
C PRO A 68 11.39 6.98 12.61
N ASP A 69 11.59 5.66 12.54
CA ASP A 69 12.48 5.02 11.55
C ASP A 69 11.74 4.55 10.28
N ALA A 70 10.42 4.69 10.22
CA ALA A 70 9.61 4.20 9.10
C ALA A 70 10.00 4.85 7.77
N ALA A 71 10.36 6.14 7.77
CA ALA A 71 10.77 6.83 6.57
C ALA A 71 12.13 6.35 6.05
N ASN A 72 13.09 6.08 6.94
CA ASN A 72 14.39 5.53 6.58
C ASN A 72 14.24 4.11 5.99
N LYS A 73 13.47 3.23 6.64
CA LYS A 73 13.16 1.89 6.11
C LYS A 73 12.40 1.95 4.78
N SER A 74 11.48 2.88 4.63
CA SER A 74 10.77 3.11 3.36
C SER A 74 11.73 3.48 2.24
N LYS A 75 12.73 4.33 2.51
CA LYS A 75 13.80 4.67 1.55
C LYS A 75 14.65 3.44 1.20
N LEU A 76 15.04 2.64 2.20
CA LEU A 76 15.81 1.41 1.97
C LEU A 76 15.08 0.44 1.04
N ILE A 77 13.80 0.21 1.28
CA ILE A 77 12.94 -0.66 0.47
C ILE A 77 12.76 -0.07 -0.93
N TRP A 78 12.43 1.22 -1.03
CA TRP A 78 12.14 1.88 -2.31
C TRP A 78 13.34 1.91 -3.25
N CYS A 79 14.52 2.19 -2.71
CA CYS A 79 15.79 2.28 -3.45
C CYS A 79 16.51 0.93 -3.57
N ALA A 80 15.89 -0.18 -3.17
CA ALA A 80 16.43 -1.51 -3.44
C ALA A 80 16.44 -1.79 -4.95
N LYS A 81 17.45 -2.53 -5.41
CA LYS A 81 17.55 -2.99 -6.81
C LYS A 81 16.29 -3.75 -7.25
N ASP A 82 15.78 -4.60 -6.36
CA ASP A 82 14.47 -5.23 -6.49
C ASP A 82 13.58 -4.76 -5.34
N ARG A 83 12.77 -3.75 -5.65
CA ARG A 83 11.85 -3.11 -4.70
C ARG A 83 10.75 -4.05 -4.23
N VAL A 84 10.25 -4.91 -5.11
CA VAL A 84 9.17 -5.85 -4.78
C VAL A 84 9.70 -6.89 -3.82
N LYS A 85 10.88 -7.45 -4.09
CA LYS A 85 11.54 -8.37 -3.16
C LYS A 85 11.87 -7.71 -1.83
N ALA A 86 12.36 -6.48 -1.82
CA ALA A 86 12.67 -5.76 -0.58
C ALA A 86 11.42 -5.52 0.28
N TRP A 87 10.29 -5.20 -0.35
CA TRP A 87 9.00 -5.10 0.33
C TRP A 87 8.55 -6.46 0.91
N ASP A 88 8.59 -7.53 0.11
CA ASP A 88 8.24 -8.89 0.56
C ASP A 88 9.13 -9.35 1.72
N ASP A 89 10.44 -9.20 1.61
CA ASP A 89 11.40 -9.58 2.65
C ASP A 89 11.14 -8.83 3.96
N TRP A 90 10.90 -7.52 3.87
CA TRP A 90 10.60 -6.71 5.06
C TRP A 90 9.28 -7.14 5.69
N ILE A 91 8.23 -7.25 4.89
CA ILE A 91 6.90 -7.52 5.42
C ILE A 91 6.79 -8.95 5.90
N MET A 92 7.30 -9.95 5.19
CA MET A 92 7.13 -11.36 5.56
C MET A 92 8.17 -11.86 6.54
N ARG A 93 9.40 -11.34 6.48
CA ARG A 93 10.57 -11.93 7.18
C ARG A 93 11.30 -10.94 8.08
N ASP A 94 10.86 -9.69 8.13
CA ASP A 94 11.51 -8.62 8.89
C ASP A 94 12.98 -8.38 8.44
N ILE A 95 13.26 -8.61 7.15
CA ILE A 95 14.59 -8.44 6.56
C ILE A 95 14.62 -7.16 5.73
N LEU A 96 15.49 -6.21 6.11
CA LEU A 96 15.75 -5.00 5.32
C LEU A 96 16.91 -5.19 4.33
N PRO A 97 16.91 -4.47 3.20
CA PRO A 97 18.08 -4.36 2.35
C PRO A 97 19.31 -3.85 3.14
N LYS A 98 20.43 -4.57 3.07
CA LYS A 98 21.70 -4.20 3.76
C LYS A 98 22.31 -2.90 3.24
N SER A 99 22.03 -2.59 1.96
CA SER A 99 22.41 -1.35 1.30
C SER A 99 21.29 -1.01 0.32
N SER A 100 20.83 0.23 0.34
CA SER A 100 20.03 0.79 -0.74
C SER A 100 20.90 1.71 -1.58
N GLY A 101 20.59 1.84 -2.87
CA GLY A 101 21.20 2.91 -3.67
C GLY A 101 20.76 4.29 -3.17
N THR A 102 21.43 5.34 -3.63
CA THR A 102 20.88 6.71 -3.59
C THR A 102 19.90 6.85 -4.76
N CYS A 103 18.62 7.07 -4.48
CA CYS A 103 17.60 7.23 -5.51
C CYS A 103 16.52 8.23 -5.06
N ASP A 104 15.75 8.75 -6.03
CA ASP A 104 14.61 9.60 -5.74
C ASP A 104 13.45 8.78 -5.15
N VAL A 105 12.99 9.17 -3.96
CA VAL A 105 11.93 8.48 -3.22
C VAL A 105 10.70 9.37 -3.14
N PRO A 106 9.49 8.88 -3.48
CA PRO A 106 8.31 9.73 -3.57
C PRO A 106 7.62 9.98 -2.22
N LEU A 107 8.25 9.74 -1.06
CA LEU A 107 7.56 9.74 0.25
C LEU A 107 6.82 11.06 0.54
N GLU A 108 7.43 12.19 0.21
CA GLU A 108 6.81 13.52 0.37
C GLU A 108 5.57 13.66 -0.51
N LYS A 109 5.68 13.33 -1.80
CA LYS A 109 4.57 13.35 -2.77
C LYS A 109 3.45 12.40 -2.37
N VAL A 110 3.79 11.24 -1.83
CA VAL A 110 2.81 10.28 -1.29
C VAL A 110 2.12 10.85 -0.06
N GLY A 111 2.85 11.54 0.82
CA GLY A 111 2.28 12.23 1.98
C GLY A 111 1.34 13.38 1.60
N GLU A 112 1.68 14.16 0.59
CA GLU A 112 0.80 15.20 0.03
C GLU A 112 -0.47 14.60 -0.58
N LEU A 113 -0.32 13.52 -1.36
CA LEU A 113 -1.44 12.78 -1.93
C LEU A 113 -2.36 12.24 -0.82
N ALA A 114 -1.78 11.61 0.21
CA ALA A 114 -2.50 11.08 1.36
C ALA A 114 -3.34 12.17 2.04
N LYS A 115 -2.75 13.35 2.31
CA LYS A 115 -3.47 14.51 2.85
C LYS A 115 -4.60 14.97 1.93
N LYS A 116 -4.32 15.12 0.63
CA LYS A 116 -5.28 15.60 -0.37
C LYS A 116 -6.51 14.71 -0.48
N ILE A 117 -6.34 13.39 -0.40
CA ILE A 117 -7.44 12.42 -0.53
C ILE A 117 -7.99 11.94 0.82
N GLY A 118 -7.54 12.54 1.94
CA GLY A 118 -8.04 12.28 3.28
C GLY A 118 -7.65 10.92 3.87
N VAL A 119 -6.42 10.45 3.60
CA VAL A 119 -5.84 9.29 4.30
C VAL A 119 -5.27 9.75 5.63
N SER A 120 -5.97 9.40 6.71
CA SER A 120 -5.60 9.77 8.09
C SER A 120 -5.05 8.61 8.93
N SER A 121 -5.11 7.37 8.41
CA SER A 121 -4.57 6.19 9.08
C SER A 121 -4.03 5.17 8.07
N THR A 122 -3.15 4.30 8.54
CA THR A 122 -2.66 3.15 7.78
C THR A 122 -3.07 1.84 8.48
N PRO A 123 -3.26 0.73 7.75
CA PRO A 123 -3.41 0.72 6.30
C PRO A 123 -4.74 1.37 5.89
N THR A 124 -4.74 2.07 4.76
CA THR A 124 -5.98 2.52 4.08
C THR A 124 -5.99 1.94 2.68
N LEU A 125 -7.08 1.28 2.31
CA LEU A 125 -7.26 0.61 1.03
C LEU A 125 -8.19 1.42 0.14
N PHE A 126 -7.91 1.47 -1.16
CA PHE A 126 -8.79 2.04 -2.18
C PHE A 126 -9.02 1.05 -3.32
N PHE A 127 -10.28 0.92 -3.72
CA PHE A 127 -10.72 0.04 -4.81
C PHE A 127 -10.91 0.82 -6.11
N ALA A 128 -10.98 0.11 -7.24
CA ALA A 128 -11.05 0.71 -8.57
C ALA A 128 -12.27 1.63 -8.81
N ASP A 129 -13.33 1.48 -8.02
CA ASP A 129 -14.53 2.32 -8.04
C ASP A 129 -14.44 3.55 -7.11
N GLY A 130 -13.27 3.79 -6.52
CA GLY A 130 -13.00 4.92 -5.66
C GLY A 130 -13.36 4.72 -4.18
N ARG A 131 -14.06 3.64 -3.82
CA ARG A 131 -14.37 3.35 -2.41
C ARG A 131 -13.11 3.06 -1.62
N ARG A 132 -13.17 3.33 -0.32
CA ARG A 132 -12.07 3.09 0.60
C ARG A 132 -12.46 2.16 1.75
N MET A 133 -11.49 1.45 2.28
CA MET A 133 -11.58 0.71 3.54
C MET A 133 -10.47 1.17 4.48
N LEU A 134 -10.82 1.40 5.74
CA LEU A 134 -9.88 1.82 6.76
C LEU A 134 -9.43 0.62 7.60
N GLY A 135 -8.15 0.58 7.91
CA GLY A 135 -7.54 -0.44 8.74
C GLY A 135 -7.38 -1.79 8.04
N ALA A 136 -6.79 -2.72 8.77
CA ALA A 136 -6.52 -4.07 8.29
C ALA A 136 -7.79 -4.93 8.35
N GLN A 137 -8.62 -4.81 7.31
CA GLN A 137 -9.89 -5.53 7.13
C GLN A 137 -9.68 -7.01 6.77
N PRO A 138 -10.61 -7.91 7.14
CA PRO A 138 -10.51 -9.31 6.78
C PRO A 138 -10.55 -9.55 5.27
N TYR A 139 -9.82 -10.56 4.80
CA TYR A 139 -9.74 -11.00 3.41
C TYR A 139 -11.11 -11.08 2.73
N LYS A 140 -12.11 -11.68 3.41
CA LYS A 140 -13.46 -11.83 2.85
C LYS A 140 -14.14 -10.50 2.51
N GLU A 141 -13.88 -9.45 3.30
CA GLU A 141 -14.42 -8.11 3.05
C GLU A 141 -13.70 -7.43 1.89
N ILE A 142 -12.37 -7.54 1.86
CA ILE A 142 -11.54 -7.02 0.76
C ILE A 142 -11.92 -7.68 -0.57
N GLU A 143 -12.07 -9.01 -0.59
CA GLU A 143 -12.46 -9.78 -1.76
C GLU A 143 -13.87 -9.40 -2.24
N ARG A 144 -14.83 -9.22 -1.32
CA ARG A 144 -16.18 -8.73 -1.66
C ARG A 144 -16.13 -7.34 -2.29
N ALA A 145 -15.33 -6.42 -1.75
CA ALA A 145 -15.18 -5.08 -2.30
C ALA A 145 -14.47 -5.10 -3.67
N LEU A 146 -13.45 -5.93 -3.86
CA LEU A 146 -12.80 -6.13 -5.17
C LEU A 146 -13.76 -6.68 -6.22
N MET A 147 -14.66 -7.60 -5.86
CA MET A 147 -15.70 -8.09 -6.77
C MET A 147 -16.73 -7.02 -7.13
N ALA A 148 -17.11 -6.19 -6.17
CA ALA A 148 -18.09 -5.12 -6.37
C ALA A 148 -17.49 -3.92 -7.13
N ALA A 149 -16.18 -3.70 -7.06
CA ALA A 149 -15.47 -2.64 -7.76
C ALA A 149 -15.12 -2.99 -9.22
N LYS A 150 -15.70 -4.07 -9.77
CA LYS A 150 -15.57 -4.41 -11.19
C LYS A 150 -16.20 -3.29 -12.03
N LYS A 151 -15.40 -2.77 -12.95
CA LYS A 151 -15.82 -1.80 -13.95
C LYS A 151 -16.50 -2.52 -15.11
#